data_AF-A0A444J9B2-F1
#
_entry.id   AF-A0A444J9B2-F1
#
_cell.length_a   1.000
_cell.length_b   1.000
_cell.length_c   1.000
_cell.angle_alpha   90.00
_cell.angle_beta   90.00
_cell.angle_gamma   90.00
#
_symmetry.space_group_name_H-M   'P 1'
#
loop_
_entity.id
_entity.type
_entity.pdbx_description
1 polymer ?
#
loop_
_entity_poly.entity_id
_entity_poly.type
_entity_poly.pdbx_seq_one_letter_code
_entity_poly.pdbx_strand_id
1 'polypeptide(L)'
;MDISEDWQEKELEPYKIMIGSGLIDAVMTAHVVHYGLDPSGLPATLSPVLLNGMLRQNLGFDGVIMTDDLQMQAIASRYGFKEAVQRAVLAGADLLIVGNNLERNPDALEQGVQAVQELLDQGRISEKRIHASLQRVELLLHF
;
A
#
# COMPACT_ATOMS: atom_id res chain seq x y z
N MET A 1 -6.14 -10.20 -9.24
CA MET A 1 -6.34 -11.68 -9.20
C MET A 1 -7.01 -12.02 -7.88
N ASP A 2 -8.02 -12.88 -7.87
CA ASP A 2 -8.58 -13.42 -6.62
C ASP A 2 -7.77 -14.65 -6.23
N ILE A 3 -7.28 -14.69 -4.99
CA ILE A 3 -6.46 -15.78 -4.45
C ILE A 3 -7.14 -16.50 -3.29
N SER A 4 -8.45 -16.27 -3.08
CA SER A 4 -9.17 -16.78 -1.90
C SER A 4 -9.11 -18.30 -1.72
N GLU A 5 -9.00 -19.05 -2.82
CA GLU A 5 -8.92 -20.52 -2.82
C GLU A 5 -7.48 -21.06 -2.85
N ASP A 6 -6.52 -20.23 -3.29
CA ASP A 6 -5.11 -20.62 -3.45
C ASP A 6 -4.25 -20.25 -2.24
N TRP A 7 -4.67 -19.23 -1.49
CA TRP A 7 -3.95 -18.72 -0.33
C TRP A 7 -3.99 -19.69 0.85
N GLN A 8 -2.88 -19.77 1.57
CA GLN A 8 -2.78 -20.50 2.83
C GLN A 8 -2.07 -19.65 3.88
N GLU A 9 -2.46 -19.78 5.15
CA GLU A 9 -1.84 -19.00 6.23
C GLU A 9 -0.31 -19.15 6.29
N LYS A 10 0.21 -20.32 5.89
CA LYS A 10 1.65 -20.60 5.82
C LYS A 10 2.42 -19.65 4.88
N GLU A 11 1.76 -19.00 3.93
CA GLU A 11 2.37 -18.03 3.02
C GLU A 11 2.79 -16.74 3.75
N LEU A 12 2.24 -16.48 4.95
CA LEU A 12 2.70 -15.40 5.82
C LEU A 12 3.94 -15.77 6.65
N GLU A 13 4.30 -17.04 6.76
CA GLU A 13 5.43 -17.47 7.60
C GLU A 13 6.77 -16.83 7.24
N PRO A 14 7.16 -16.70 5.95
CA PRO A 14 8.37 -15.96 5.60
C PRO A 14 8.34 -14.52 6.10
N TYR A 15 7.19 -13.85 6.00
CA TYR A 15 7.03 -12.47 6.47
C TYR A 15 7.10 -12.37 7.99
N LYS A 16 6.43 -13.28 8.72
CA LYS A 16 6.51 -13.35 10.20
C LYS A 16 7.95 -13.50 10.69
N ILE A 17 8.70 -14.42 10.08
CA ILE A 17 10.11 -14.69 10.43
C ILE A 17 10.96 -13.46 10.14
N MET A 18 10.84 -12.90 8.94
CA MET A 18 11.68 -11.78 8.51
C MET A 18 11.36 -10.49 9.28
N ILE A 19 10.08 -10.17 9.51
CA ILE A 19 9.66 -9.03 10.34
C ILE A 19 10.13 -9.23 11.78
N GLY A 20 9.93 -10.42 12.36
CA GLY A 20 10.38 -10.75 13.72
C GLY A 20 11.90 -10.71 13.92
N SER A 21 12.68 -10.85 12.85
CA SER A 21 14.13 -10.70 12.89
C SER A 21 14.61 -9.24 12.94
N GLY A 22 13.74 -8.27 12.61
CA GLY A 22 14.10 -6.85 12.52
C GLY A 22 14.98 -6.50 11.32
N LEU A 23 15.12 -7.39 10.33
CA LEU A 23 15.98 -7.20 9.14
C LEU A 23 15.23 -6.65 7.92
N ILE A 24 13.92 -6.41 8.02
CA ILE A 24 13.11 -5.92 6.89
C ILE A 24 12.84 -4.43 7.07
N ASP A 25 13.37 -3.65 6.15
CA ASP A 25 13.15 -2.20 6.13
C ASP A 25 11.92 -1.81 5.31
N ALA A 26 11.55 -2.63 4.32
CA ALA A 26 10.41 -2.37 3.45
C ALA A 26 9.68 -3.65 3.00
N VAL A 27 8.36 -3.55 2.82
CA VAL A 27 7.49 -4.59 2.26
C VAL A 27 6.69 -4.02 1.10
N MET A 28 6.72 -4.70 -0.05
CA MET A 28 5.89 -4.38 -1.20
C MET A 28 4.56 -5.15 -1.16
N THR A 29 3.46 -4.46 -1.40
CA THR A 29 2.11 -5.05 -1.45
C THR A 29 1.79 -5.54 -2.85
N ALA A 30 0.87 -6.50 -2.99
CA ALA A 30 0.44 -7.01 -4.29
C ALA A 30 -1.03 -6.68 -4.59
N HIS A 31 -1.37 -6.54 -5.88
CA HIS A 31 -2.75 -6.29 -6.35
C HIS A 31 -3.61 -7.57 -6.44
N VAL A 32 -3.64 -8.32 -5.34
CA VAL A 32 -4.44 -9.55 -5.17
C VAL A 32 -5.61 -9.30 -4.24
N VAL A 33 -6.73 -9.98 -4.47
CA VAL A 33 -7.95 -9.91 -3.66
C VAL A 33 -8.09 -11.22 -2.89
N HIS A 34 -8.50 -11.14 -1.62
CA HIS A 34 -8.82 -12.30 -0.81
C HIS A 34 -10.06 -12.04 0.05
N TYR A 35 -11.22 -12.58 -0.35
CA TYR A 35 -12.50 -12.31 0.31
C TYR A 35 -12.58 -12.85 1.74
N GLY A 36 -11.87 -13.93 2.05
CA GLY A 36 -11.77 -14.45 3.42
C GLY A 36 -10.99 -13.54 4.39
N LEU A 37 -10.09 -12.69 3.90
CA LEU A 37 -9.28 -11.78 4.73
C LEU A 37 -9.82 -10.35 4.71
N ASP A 38 -10.34 -9.90 3.58
CA ASP A 38 -11.08 -8.64 3.44
C ASP A 38 -12.37 -8.86 2.61
N PRO A 39 -13.53 -8.99 3.28
CA PRO A 39 -14.81 -9.20 2.60
C PRO A 39 -15.24 -8.07 1.67
N SER A 40 -14.61 -6.88 1.76
CA SER A 40 -14.91 -5.76 0.86
C SER A 40 -14.48 -6.01 -0.60
N GLY A 41 -13.61 -7.02 -0.83
CA GLY A 41 -13.08 -7.33 -2.15
C GLY A 41 -12.10 -6.28 -2.68
N LEU A 42 -11.52 -5.46 -1.79
CA LEU A 42 -10.42 -4.58 -2.12
C LEU A 42 -9.15 -5.40 -2.39
N PRO A 43 -8.33 -5.01 -3.38
CA PRO A 43 -6.98 -5.53 -3.51
C PRO A 43 -6.16 -5.24 -2.25
N ALA A 44 -5.21 -6.10 -1.89
CA ALA A 44 -4.41 -5.97 -0.67
C ALA A 44 -3.71 -4.61 -0.57
N THR A 45 -3.17 -4.09 -1.68
CA THR A 45 -2.59 -2.74 -1.79
C THR A 45 -3.55 -1.60 -1.35
N LEU A 46 -4.86 -1.80 -1.48
CA LEU A 46 -5.89 -0.80 -1.20
C LEU A 46 -6.69 -1.11 0.08
N SER A 47 -6.35 -2.18 0.80
CA SER A 47 -7.11 -2.67 1.94
C SER A 47 -6.53 -2.19 3.28
N PRO A 48 -7.25 -1.35 4.05
CA PRO A 48 -6.81 -0.97 5.40
C PRO A 48 -6.80 -2.18 6.36
N VAL A 49 -7.63 -3.19 6.10
CA VAL A 49 -7.67 -4.42 6.91
C VAL A 49 -6.36 -5.19 6.74
N LEU A 50 -5.83 -5.27 5.51
CA LEU A 50 -4.61 -6.01 5.24
C LEU A 50 -3.34 -5.19 5.55
N LEU A 51 -3.27 -3.92 5.14
CA LEU A 51 -2.05 -3.13 5.36
C LEU A 51 -1.92 -2.67 6.81
N ASN A 52 -2.94 -2.03 7.37
CA ASN A 52 -2.89 -1.53 8.73
C ASN A 52 -3.27 -2.60 9.76
N GLY A 53 -4.30 -3.40 9.52
CA GLY A 53 -4.72 -4.45 10.45
C GLY A 53 -3.73 -5.63 10.49
N MET A 54 -3.50 -6.28 9.36
CA MET A 54 -2.65 -7.47 9.34
C MET A 54 -1.16 -7.15 9.39
N LEU A 55 -0.63 -6.38 8.43
CA LEU A 55 0.81 -6.16 8.32
C LEU A 55 1.35 -5.24 9.43
N ARG A 56 0.77 -4.06 9.61
CA ARG A 56 1.24 -3.09 10.62
C ARG A 56 0.97 -3.57 12.05
N GLN A 57 -0.27 -3.97 12.36
CA GLN A 57 -0.67 -4.29 13.73
C GLN A 57 -0.38 -5.75 14.09
N ASN A 58 -0.95 -6.72 13.38
CA ASN A 58 -0.86 -8.13 13.79
C ASN A 58 0.56 -8.71 13.60
N LEU A 59 1.23 -8.36 12.50
CA LEU A 59 2.61 -8.79 12.24
C LEU A 59 3.66 -7.85 12.84
N GLY A 60 3.26 -6.66 13.32
CA GLY A 60 4.15 -5.70 13.96
C GLY A 60 5.18 -5.06 13.02
N PHE A 61 4.87 -4.93 11.74
CA PHE A 61 5.83 -4.37 10.76
C PHE A 61 5.91 -2.85 10.85
N ASP A 62 7.01 -2.29 11.34
CA ASP A 62 7.19 -0.84 11.49
C ASP A 62 7.92 -0.13 10.34
N GLY A 63 8.44 -0.89 9.36
CA GLY A 63 9.14 -0.35 8.19
C GLY A 63 8.21 0.23 7.11
N VAL A 64 8.76 0.53 5.94
CA VAL A 64 8.01 1.15 4.83
C VAL A 64 7.09 0.13 4.16
N ILE A 65 5.79 0.45 4.07
CA ILE A 65 4.86 -0.28 3.20
C ILE A 65 4.85 0.42 1.83
N MET A 66 5.36 -0.25 0.81
CA MET A 66 5.35 0.25 -0.57
C MET A 66 4.29 -0.46 -1.41
N THR A 67 3.64 0.26 -2.32
CA THR A 67 2.70 -0.38 -3.24
C THR A 67 3.45 -1.09 -4.37
N ASP A 68 2.83 -2.10 -4.98
CA ASP A 68 3.10 -2.41 -6.39
C ASP A 68 2.55 -1.27 -7.29
N ASP A 69 2.86 -1.26 -8.58
CA ASP A 69 2.57 -0.14 -9.48
C ASP A 69 1.07 0.16 -9.56
N LEU A 70 0.68 1.36 -9.13
CA LEU A 70 -0.72 1.80 -9.11
C LEU A 70 -1.30 2.07 -10.50
N GLN A 71 -0.45 2.16 -11.53
CA GLN A 71 -0.90 2.28 -12.92
C GLN A 71 -1.14 0.93 -13.59
N MET A 72 -0.87 -0.20 -12.92
CA MET A 72 -1.19 -1.52 -13.48
C MET A 72 -2.69 -1.67 -13.76
N GLN A 73 -3.00 -2.42 -14.82
CA GLN A 73 -4.38 -2.54 -15.33
C GLN A 73 -5.34 -3.08 -14.28
N ALA A 74 -4.84 -3.96 -13.40
CA ALA A 74 -5.59 -4.52 -12.27
C ALA A 74 -6.18 -3.47 -11.32
N ILE A 75 -5.55 -2.30 -11.20
CA ILE A 75 -5.98 -1.19 -10.34
C ILE A 75 -6.61 -0.08 -11.17
N ALA A 76 -5.91 0.37 -12.22
CA ALA A 76 -6.30 1.52 -13.02
C ALA A 76 -7.69 1.35 -13.67
N SER A 77 -8.03 0.13 -14.14
CA SER A 77 -9.33 -0.12 -14.79
C SER A 77 -10.51 -0.11 -13.81
N ARG A 78 -10.29 -0.40 -12.52
CA ARG A 78 -11.35 -0.55 -11.52
C ARG A 78 -11.60 0.73 -10.71
N TYR A 79 -10.56 1.50 -10.42
CA TYR A 79 -10.63 2.67 -9.54
C TYR A 79 -10.18 3.98 -10.23
N GLY A 80 -9.41 3.88 -11.32
CA GLY A 80 -8.67 5.04 -11.83
C GLY A 80 -7.51 5.45 -10.92
N PHE A 81 -6.56 6.19 -11.48
CA PHE A 81 -5.29 6.49 -10.82
C PHE A 81 -5.45 7.31 -9.53
N LYS A 82 -6.25 8.39 -9.57
CA LYS A 82 -6.51 9.25 -8.40
C LYS A 82 -7.11 8.47 -7.23
N GLU A 83 -8.15 7.69 -7.46
CA GLU A 83 -8.80 6.92 -6.40
C GLU A 83 -7.87 5.83 -5.86
N ALA A 84 -7.08 5.19 -6.72
CA ALA A 84 -6.08 4.21 -6.32
C ALA A 84 -5.03 4.80 -5.37
N VAL A 85 -4.48 5.97 -5.71
CA VAL A 85 -3.56 6.73 -4.84
C VAL A 85 -4.20 7.02 -3.49
N GLN A 86 -5.42 7.56 -3.49
CA GLN A 86 -6.12 7.89 -2.24
C GLN A 86 -6.37 6.67 -1.38
N ARG A 87 -6.81 5.56 -1.99
CA ARG A 87 -7.08 4.31 -1.27
C ARG A 87 -5.82 3.69 -0.70
N ALA A 88 -4.72 3.65 -1.45
CA ALA A 88 -3.45 3.11 -0.96
C ALA A 88 -2.94 3.88 0.26
N VAL A 89 -3.01 5.21 0.22
CA VAL A 89 -2.62 6.09 1.32
C VAL A 89 -3.51 5.87 2.55
N LEU A 90 -4.83 5.80 2.36
CA LEU A 90 -5.79 5.52 3.43
C LEU A 90 -5.65 4.10 4.00
N ALA A 91 -5.24 3.14 3.18
CA ALA A 91 -4.98 1.76 3.61
C ALA A 91 -3.75 1.66 4.51
N GLY A 92 -2.77 2.55 4.34
CA GLY A 92 -1.57 2.62 5.17
C GLY A 92 -0.26 2.49 4.41
N ALA A 93 -0.26 2.56 3.07
CA ALA A 93 0.97 2.66 2.30
C ALA A 93 1.75 3.94 2.65
N ASP A 94 3.06 3.83 2.67
CA ASP A 94 4.00 4.93 2.95
C ASP A 94 4.69 5.41 1.67
N LEU A 95 4.92 4.51 0.70
CA LEU A 95 5.56 4.80 -0.58
C LEU A 95 4.71 4.26 -1.74
N LEU A 96 4.39 5.13 -2.70
CA LEU A 96 3.53 4.78 -3.84
C LEU A 96 4.39 4.59 -5.10
N ILE A 97 4.28 3.43 -5.73
CA ILE A 97 4.96 3.14 -6.99
C ILE A 97 4.07 3.53 -8.16
N VAL A 98 4.65 4.30 -9.09
CA VAL A 98 4.02 4.82 -10.31
C VAL A 98 4.96 4.49 -11.47
N GLY A 99 4.71 3.37 -12.15
CA GLY A 99 5.64 2.76 -13.10
C GLY A 99 5.48 3.18 -14.56
N ASN A 100 4.42 3.91 -14.91
CA ASN A 100 4.02 4.24 -16.29
C ASN A 100 3.87 3.00 -17.20
N ASN A 101 3.49 1.85 -16.64
CA ASN A 101 3.53 0.56 -17.34
C ASN A 101 2.50 0.40 -18.46
N LEU A 102 1.37 1.12 -18.41
CA LEU A 102 0.32 1.01 -19.45
C LEU A 102 0.39 2.12 -20.48
N GLU A 103 0.41 3.36 -20.00
CA GLU A 103 0.52 4.57 -20.82
C GLU A 103 1.41 5.54 -20.08
N ARG A 104 2.34 6.17 -20.82
CA ARG A 104 3.20 7.20 -20.26
C ARG A 104 2.35 8.42 -19.94
N ASN A 105 2.11 8.66 -18.66
CA ASN A 105 1.44 9.86 -18.18
C ASN A 105 2.49 10.78 -17.54
N PRO A 106 2.93 11.86 -18.23
CA PRO A 106 3.91 12.79 -17.68
C PRO A 106 3.41 13.48 -16.40
N ASP A 107 2.09 13.56 -16.21
CA ASP A 107 1.46 14.27 -15.11
C ASP A 107 1.11 13.33 -13.94
N ALA A 108 1.46 12.04 -14.01
CA ALA A 108 1.09 11.06 -12.99
C ALA A 108 1.61 11.43 -11.59
N LEU A 109 2.81 12.00 -11.51
CA LEU A 109 3.36 12.46 -10.24
C LEU A 109 2.53 13.62 -9.66
N GLU A 110 2.23 14.64 -10.47
CA GLU A 110 1.45 15.80 -10.05
C GLU A 110 0.03 15.39 -9.63
N GLN A 111 -0.61 14.52 -10.41
CA GLN A 111 -1.93 13.97 -10.08
C GLN A 111 -1.91 13.16 -8.78
N GLY A 112 -0.84 12.40 -8.53
CA GLY A 112 -0.66 11.65 -7.29
C GLY A 112 -0.52 12.58 -6.08
N VAL A 113 0.32 13.62 -6.18
CA VAL A 113 0.48 14.63 -5.13
C VAL A 113 -0.83 15.35 -4.86
N GLN A 114 -1.54 15.78 -5.91
CA GLN A 114 -2.85 16.42 -5.78
C GLN A 114 -3.87 15.50 -5.10
N ALA A 115 -3.88 14.21 -5.44
CA ALA A 115 -4.78 13.24 -4.83
C ALA A 115 -4.56 13.10 -3.31
N VAL A 116 -3.31 13.15 -2.86
CA VAL A 116 -2.95 13.16 -1.43
C VAL A 116 -3.30 14.48 -0.76
N GLN A 117 -3.03 15.62 -1.42
CA GLN A 117 -3.37 16.94 -0.91
C GLN A 117 -4.88 17.07 -0.66
N GLU A 118 -5.71 16.59 -1.59
CA GLU A 118 -7.16 16.59 -1.41
C GLU A 118 -7.61 15.78 -0.18
N LEU A 119 -6.92 14.68 0.18
CA LEU A 119 -7.23 13.95 1.40
C LEU A 119 -6.93 14.77 2.65
N LEU A 120 -5.85 15.56 2.64
CA LEU A 120 -5.50 16.46 3.74
C LEU A 120 -6.52 17.59 3.85
N ASP A 121 -6.85 18.24 2.73
CA ASP A 121 -7.82 19.33 2.67
C ASP A 121 -9.21 18.91 3.17
N GLN A 122 -9.59 17.65 2.88
CA GLN A 122 -10.85 17.05 3.33
C GLN A 122 -10.78 16.50 4.78
N GLY A 123 -9.62 16.54 5.44
CA GLY A 123 -9.42 15.96 6.77
C GLY A 123 -9.53 14.44 6.82
N ARG A 124 -9.42 13.75 5.68
CA ARG A 124 -9.50 12.28 5.57
C ARG A 124 -8.19 11.60 5.95
N ILE A 125 -7.08 12.34 5.89
CA ILE A 125 -5.78 11.95 6.45
C ILE A 125 -5.24 13.11 7.28
N SER A 126 -4.44 12.81 8.30
CA SER A 126 -3.79 13.82 9.13
C SER A 126 -2.34 14.08 8.69
N GLU A 127 -1.84 15.29 8.92
CA GLU A 127 -0.41 15.61 8.76
C GLU A 127 0.47 14.66 9.58
N LYS A 128 0.04 14.30 10.80
CA LYS A 128 0.74 13.31 11.64
C LYS A 128 0.91 11.97 10.92
N ARG A 129 -0.09 11.51 10.16
CA ARG A 129 0.01 10.27 9.40
C ARG A 129 1.02 10.39 8.25
N ILE A 130 1.07 11.53 7.57
CA ILE A 130 2.05 11.82 6.51
C ILE A 130 3.47 11.88 7.08
N HIS A 131 3.68 12.62 8.18
CA HIS A 131 4.98 12.68 8.86
C HIS A 131 5.46 11.29 9.32
N ALA A 132 4.55 10.44 9.81
CA ALA A 132 4.92 9.07 10.16
C ALA A 132 5.37 8.24 8.95
N SER A 133 4.76 8.44 7.76
CA SER A 133 5.27 7.82 6.52
C SER A 133 6.65 8.34 6.15
N LEU A 134 6.83 9.67 6.17
CA LEU A 134 8.09 10.32 5.81
C LEU A 134 9.24 9.88 6.72
N GLN A 135 9.01 9.78 8.03
CA GLN A 135 10.01 9.28 8.98
C GLN A 135 10.48 7.87 8.64
N ARG A 136 9.56 6.97 8.24
CA ARG A 136 9.94 5.62 7.80
C ARG A 136 10.74 5.64 6.51
N VAL A 137 10.35 6.48 5.55
CA VAL A 137 11.06 6.63 4.27
C VAL A 137 12.45 7.23 4.49
N GLU A 138 12.61 8.22 5.37
CA GLU A 138 13.90 8.81 5.72
C GLU A 138 14.85 7.77 6.32
N LEU A 139 14.35 6.88 7.19
CA LEU A 139 15.16 5.81 7.75
C LEU A 139 15.74 4.89 6.66
N LEU A 140 15.04 4.67 5.53
CA LEU A 140 15.58 3.89 4.40
C LEU A 140 16.78 4.56 3.72
N LEU A 141 16.86 5.89 3.75
CA LEU A 141 17.87 6.65 3.01
C LEU A 141 19.21 6.80 3.76
N HIS A 142 19.28 6.33 5.01
CA HIS A 142 20.42 6.53 5.91
C HIS A 142 21.23 5.26 6.19
N PHE A 143 21.19 4.30 5.27
CA PHE A 143 22.04 3.10 5.22
C PHE A 143 23.01 3.15 4.04
#